data_AF-A0A1F5SB09-F1
#
_entry.id   AF-A0A1F5SB09-F1
#
_cell.length_a   1.000
_cell.length_b   1.000
_cell.length_c   1.000
_cell.angle_alpha   90.00
_cell.angle_beta   90.00
_cell.angle_gamma   90.00
#
_symmetry.space_group_name_H-M   'P 1'
#
loop_
_entity.id
_entity.type
_entity.pdbx_description
1 polymer ?
#
loop_
_entity_poly.entity_id
_entity_poly.type
_entity_poly.pdbx_seq_one_letter_code
_entity_poly.pdbx_strand_id
1 'polypeptide(L)'
;MAKRVGGRNDNKIVAHNDKIKIIFIGLTIILSVLSIYFTKSKGALLGVVAGLVVFSLMADRKTRWATAVLVIVVAAGAVAYQPARSLALRNITFTNLSGQIRQAGWSDAWRMLKDGRLLTGAGLANYQAAVAPYHTEGIFIKDYNDPGFQRKLVFNEAYREAHWQPLEIYLYPHNIMLNFWSELGLVGLLLFVWVIGKYFWMGLKLEIGNWKLGIINKFQILNFKFFNIGLICAMVVIIVHGIVDAPYFKNDLAVMFWLLVAMMSLMNLEKNYGKNI
;
A
#
# COMPACT_ATOMS: atom_id res chain seq x y z
N MET A 1 29.50 17.15 -51.92
CA MET A 1 28.99 16.12 -50.99
C MET A 1 28.90 16.74 -49.60
N ALA A 2 27.69 16.86 -49.06
CA ALA A 2 27.32 17.84 -48.03
C ALA A 2 27.94 17.59 -46.64
N LYS A 3 28.57 18.63 -46.06
CA LYS A 3 28.89 18.72 -44.62
C LYS A 3 27.57 18.83 -43.85
N ARG A 4 27.31 17.90 -42.92
CA ARG A 4 26.18 17.99 -41.97
C ARG A 4 26.34 19.27 -41.11
N VAL A 5 25.54 20.29 -41.43
CA VAL A 5 25.38 21.50 -40.61
C VAL A 5 24.22 21.23 -39.63
N GLY A 6 24.50 20.53 -38.53
CA GLY A 6 23.53 20.19 -37.47
C GLY A 6 24.08 20.45 -36.06
N GLY A 7 24.82 21.55 -35.88
CA GLY A 7 25.77 21.68 -34.76
C GLY A 7 25.36 22.55 -33.57
N ARG A 8 24.27 23.34 -33.65
CA ARG A 8 23.94 24.32 -32.58
C ARG A 8 22.46 24.50 -32.29
N ASN A 9 21.61 24.54 -33.31
CA ASN A 9 20.16 24.60 -33.12
C ASN A 9 19.61 23.28 -32.59
N ASP A 10 20.07 22.14 -33.12
CA ASP A 10 19.64 20.82 -32.69
C ASP A 10 19.95 20.57 -31.20
N ASN A 11 21.15 20.95 -30.74
CA ASN A 11 21.53 20.86 -29.33
C ASN A 11 20.70 21.76 -28.40
N LYS A 12 20.29 22.96 -28.87
CA LYS A 12 19.41 23.85 -28.09
C LYS A 12 17.98 23.33 -28.02
N ILE A 13 17.46 22.77 -29.12
CA ILE A 13 16.11 22.16 -29.18
C ILE A 13 16.05 20.93 -28.28
N VAL A 14 17.06 20.05 -28.32
CA VAL A 14 17.16 18.87 -27.46
C VAL A 14 17.21 19.29 -25.97
N ALA A 15 18.08 20.25 -25.61
CA ALA A 15 18.19 20.74 -24.24
C ALA A 15 16.91 21.44 -23.73
N HIS A 16 16.17 22.13 -24.61
CA HIS A 16 14.89 22.75 -24.27
C HIS A 16 13.82 21.68 -23.99
N ASN A 17 13.73 20.65 -24.83
CA ASN A 17 12.81 19.52 -24.63
C ASN A 17 13.11 18.76 -23.33
N ASP A 18 14.38 18.62 -22.94
CA ASP A 18 14.73 17.95 -21.69
C ASP A 18 14.31 18.77 -20.45
N LYS A 19 14.38 20.10 -20.51
CA LYS A 19 13.85 20.96 -19.44
C LYS A 19 12.33 20.83 -19.30
N ILE A 20 11.59 20.83 -20.42
CA ILE A 20 10.13 20.64 -20.40
C ILE A 20 9.77 19.29 -19.77
N LYS A 21 10.46 18.21 -20.15
CA LYS A 21 10.24 16.87 -19.56
C LYS A 21 10.47 16.87 -18.05
N ILE A 22 11.55 17.48 -17.57
CA ILE A 22 11.86 17.54 -16.13
C ILE A 22 10.77 18.32 -15.38
N ILE A 23 10.34 19.47 -15.92
CA ILE A 23 9.27 20.27 -15.33
C ILE A 23 7.97 19.46 -15.28
N PHE A 24 7.62 18.78 -16.38
CA PHE A 24 6.41 17.98 -16.45
C PHE A 24 6.42 16.83 -15.43
N ILE A 25 7.50 16.05 -15.36
CA ILE A 25 7.65 14.97 -14.37
C ILE A 25 7.61 15.52 -12.94
N GLY A 26 8.31 16.62 -12.67
CA GLY A 26 8.31 17.27 -11.37
C GLY A 26 6.91 17.72 -10.95
N LEU A 27 6.16 18.34 -11.86
CA LEU A 27 4.78 18.74 -11.63
C LEU A 27 3.87 17.53 -11.38
N THR A 28 4.01 16.45 -12.15
CA THR A 28 3.24 15.21 -11.93
C THR A 28 3.48 14.64 -10.53
N ILE A 29 4.74 14.58 -10.07
CA ILE A 29 5.08 14.09 -8.74
C ILE A 29 4.45 14.98 -7.66
N ILE A 30 4.60 16.30 -7.78
CA ILE A 30 4.06 17.26 -6.81
C ILE A 30 2.54 17.15 -6.73
N LEU A 31 1.85 17.16 -7.88
CA LEU A 31 0.40 17.04 -7.93
C LEU A 31 -0.07 15.70 -7.38
N SER A 32 0.63 14.59 -7.65
CA SER A 32 0.30 13.28 -7.10
C SER A 32 0.41 13.26 -5.57
N VAL A 33 1.48 13.82 -5.00
CA VAL A 33 1.66 13.91 -3.54
C VAL A 33 0.60 14.81 -2.91
N LEU A 34 0.29 15.94 -3.54
CA LEU A 34 -0.77 16.85 -3.08
C LEU A 34 -2.14 16.16 -3.11
N SER A 35 -2.48 15.44 -4.18
CA SER A 35 -3.71 14.67 -4.25
C SER A 35 -3.83 13.69 -3.09
N ILE A 36 -2.78 12.91 -2.81
CA ILE A 36 -2.76 11.95 -1.69
C ILE A 36 -2.89 12.68 -0.35
N TYR A 37 -2.20 13.78 -0.15
CA TYR A 37 -2.31 14.59 1.07
C TYR A 37 -3.73 15.11 1.28
N PHE A 38 -4.36 15.67 0.24
CA PHE A 38 -5.71 16.21 0.32
C PHE A 38 -6.79 15.14 0.51
N THR A 39 -6.53 13.86 0.20
CA THR A 39 -7.45 12.77 0.55
C THR A 39 -7.61 12.58 2.07
N LYS A 40 -6.67 13.09 2.88
CA LYS A 40 -6.59 12.86 4.34
C LYS A 40 -6.57 11.38 4.73
N SER A 41 -6.26 10.48 3.79
CA SER A 41 -6.17 9.03 4.03
C SER A 41 -4.85 8.69 4.70
N LYS A 42 -4.89 8.42 6.02
CA LYS A 42 -3.72 7.95 6.78
C LYS A 42 -3.14 6.66 6.21
N GLY A 43 -3.99 5.76 5.72
CA GLY A 43 -3.57 4.49 5.10
C GLY A 43 -2.80 4.72 3.80
N ALA A 44 -3.28 5.64 2.95
CA ALA A 44 -2.58 5.98 1.71
C ALA A 44 -1.23 6.64 1.98
N LEU A 45 -1.16 7.58 2.94
CA LEU A 45 0.10 8.22 3.35
C LEU A 45 1.10 7.21 3.90
N LEU A 46 0.66 6.27 4.75
CA LEU A 46 1.51 5.19 5.25
C LEU A 46 2.01 4.28 4.12
N GLY A 47 1.15 3.97 3.15
CA GLY A 47 1.54 3.22 1.95
C GLY A 47 2.65 3.91 1.16
N VAL A 48 2.51 5.22 0.91
CA VAL A 48 3.54 6.02 0.21
C VAL A 48 4.85 6.04 1.00
N VAL A 49 4.79 6.28 2.32
CA VAL A 49 5.99 6.25 3.17
C VAL A 49 6.68 4.89 3.10
N ALA A 50 5.92 3.80 3.20
CA ALA A 50 6.48 2.44 3.08
C ALA A 50 7.12 2.21 1.70
N GLY A 51 6.47 2.64 0.62
CA GLY A 51 7.02 2.59 -0.73
C GLY A 51 8.32 3.38 -0.87
N LEU A 52 8.40 4.59 -0.33
CA LEU A 52 9.61 5.43 -0.35
C LEU A 52 10.75 4.84 0.46
N VAL A 53 10.46 4.21 1.60
CA VAL A 53 11.45 3.49 2.40
C VAL A 53 12.00 2.32 1.60
N VAL A 54 11.14 1.50 0.98
CA VAL A 54 11.56 0.38 0.12
C VAL A 54 12.38 0.88 -1.07
N PHE A 55 11.93 1.94 -1.75
CA PHE A 55 12.66 2.58 -2.84
C PHE A 55 14.08 2.92 -2.43
N SER A 56 14.23 3.65 -1.32
CA SER A 56 15.52 4.16 -0.85
C SER A 56 16.45 3.04 -0.36
N LEU A 57 15.90 1.97 0.21
CA LEU A 57 16.67 0.78 0.59
C LEU A 57 17.21 0.01 -0.64
N MET A 58 16.51 0.08 -1.79
CA MET A 58 16.88 -0.65 -3.01
C MET A 58 17.67 0.21 -4.01
N ALA A 59 17.54 1.53 -3.97
CA ALA A 59 18.12 2.48 -4.93
C ALA A 59 19.66 2.40 -4.97
N ASP A 60 20.35 2.65 -3.86
CA ASP A 60 21.81 2.54 -3.79
C ASP A 60 22.32 2.34 -2.34
N ARG A 61 23.63 2.09 -2.19
CA ARG A 61 24.23 1.81 -0.89
C ARG A 61 24.18 3.02 0.05
N LYS A 62 24.35 4.24 -0.46
CA LYS A 62 24.37 5.46 0.37
C LYS A 62 22.96 5.78 0.84
N THR A 63 21.97 5.78 -0.07
CA THR A 63 20.56 6.00 0.27
C THR A 63 20.05 4.93 1.23
N ARG A 64 20.42 3.65 1.07
CA ARG A 64 20.08 2.58 2.02
C ARG A 64 20.50 2.89 3.44
N TRP A 65 21.77 3.24 3.66
CA TRP A 65 22.27 3.55 5.01
C TRP A 65 21.65 4.83 5.55
N ALA A 66 21.50 5.87 4.71
CA ALA A 66 20.84 7.10 5.10
C ALA A 66 19.38 6.86 5.54
N THR A 67 18.63 6.04 4.81
CA THR A 67 17.25 5.66 5.15
C THR A 67 17.20 4.80 6.40
N ALA A 68 18.10 3.83 6.56
CA ALA A 68 18.15 3.01 7.77
C ALA A 68 18.38 3.88 9.02
N VAL A 69 19.35 4.80 8.96
CA VAL A 69 19.61 5.77 10.03
C VAL A 69 18.40 6.66 10.27
N LEU A 70 17.80 7.22 9.20
CA LEU A 70 16.62 8.07 9.32
C LEU A 70 15.44 7.35 9.99
N VAL A 71 15.13 6.12 9.58
CA VAL A 71 14.05 5.32 10.16
C VAL A 71 14.33 5.05 11.64
N ILE A 72 15.57 4.70 12.00
CA ILE A 72 15.97 4.49 13.40
C ILE A 72 15.83 5.78 14.22
N VAL A 73 16.30 6.91 13.69
CA VAL A 73 16.21 8.22 14.36
C VAL A 73 14.76 8.65 14.54
N VAL A 74 13.92 8.51 13.51
CA VAL A 74 12.48 8.83 13.58
C VAL A 74 11.78 7.92 14.58
N ALA A 75 12.09 6.62 14.60
CA ALA A 75 11.52 5.68 15.56
C ALA A 75 11.96 6.01 17.00
N ALA A 76 13.25 6.28 17.22
CA ALA A 76 13.78 6.67 18.52
C ALA A 76 13.16 7.99 19.00
N GLY A 77 13.05 8.99 18.12
CA GLY A 77 12.37 10.26 18.39
C GLY A 77 10.90 10.08 18.72
N ALA A 78 10.18 9.22 17.98
CA ALA A 78 8.79 8.89 18.26
C ALA A 78 8.61 8.17 19.61
N VAL A 79 9.58 7.36 20.04
CA VAL A 79 9.58 6.72 21.37
C VAL A 79 9.89 7.72 22.48
N ALA A 80 10.87 8.61 22.26
CA ALA A 80 11.32 9.60 23.24
C ALA A 80 10.30 10.74 23.45
N TYR A 81 9.61 11.18 22.38
CA TYR A 81 8.64 12.27 22.46
C TYR A 81 7.23 11.75 22.73
N GLN A 82 6.74 11.96 23.96
CA GLN A 82 5.48 11.37 24.46
C GLN A 82 4.26 11.64 23.54
N PRO A 83 4.04 12.85 22.99
CA PRO A 83 2.91 13.09 22.08
C PRO A 83 2.99 12.24 20.81
N ALA A 84 4.17 12.16 20.18
CA ALA A 84 4.38 11.30 19.01
C ALA A 84 4.20 9.82 19.36
N ARG A 85 4.74 9.36 20.50
CA ARG A 85 4.56 8.00 21.00
C ARG A 85 3.08 7.65 21.12
N SER A 86 2.29 8.52 21.75
CA SER A 86 0.86 8.32 21.97
C SER A 86 0.07 8.26 20.66
N LEU A 87 0.44 9.07 19.67
CA LEU A 87 -0.18 9.05 18.35
C LEU A 87 0.20 7.79 17.57
N ALA A 88 1.48 7.41 17.59
CA ALA A 88 1.96 6.21 16.92
C ALA A 88 1.28 4.96 17.48
N LEU A 89 1.29 4.79 18.80
CA LEU A 89 0.64 3.66 19.47
C LEU A 89 -0.85 3.60 19.12
N ARG A 90 -1.58 4.72 19.22
CA ARG A 90 -3.02 4.73 18.91
C ARG A 90 -3.36 4.30 17.49
N ASN A 91 -2.53 4.64 16.52
CA ASN A 91 -2.76 4.23 15.13
C ASN A 91 -2.32 2.77 14.89
N ILE A 92 -1.19 2.33 15.45
CA ILE A 92 -0.66 0.97 15.27
C ILE A 92 -1.54 -0.07 15.96
N THR A 93 -2.01 0.21 17.17
CA THR A 93 -2.88 -0.69 17.93
C THR A 93 -4.36 -0.53 17.58
N PHE A 94 -4.68 0.28 16.56
CA PHE A 94 -6.05 0.57 16.11
C PHE A 94 -6.99 1.06 17.23
N THR A 95 -6.46 1.76 18.23
CA THR A 95 -7.26 2.29 19.35
C THR A 95 -7.82 3.70 19.09
N ASN A 96 -7.49 4.30 17.94
CA ASN A 96 -8.17 5.48 17.44
C ASN A 96 -9.60 5.15 16.94
N LEU A 97 -10.44 6.17 16.74
CA LEU A 97 -11.84 6.02 16.28
C LEU A 97 -11.97 5.09 15.06
N SER A 98 -11.23 5.39 13.99
CA SER A 98 -11.34 4.64 12.74
C SER A 98 -10.74 3.23 12.83
N GLY A 99 -9.83 2.97 13.77
CA GLY A 99 -9.30 1.65 14.05
C GLY A 99 -10.30 0.79 14.81
N GLN A 100 -10.98 1.35 15.81
CA GLN A 100 -12.02 0.64 16.56
C GLN A 100 -13.21 0.24 15.67
N ILE A 101 -13.62 1.13 14.76
CA ILE A 101 -14.65 0.83 13.74
C ILE A 101 -14.22 -0.36 12.87
N ARG A 102 -12.95 -0.38 12.42
CA ARG A 102 -12.41 -1.51 11.63
C ARG A 102 -12.35 -2.79 12.42
N GLN A 103 -11.91 -2.73 13.68
CA GLN A 103 -11.86 -3.90 14.55
C GLN A 103 -13.24 -4.54 14.75
N ALA A 104 -14.30 -3.72 14.88
CA ALA A 104 -15.67 -4.21 14.92
C ALA A 104 -16.06 -4.91 13.61
N GLY A 105 -15.85 -4.26 12.46
CA GLY A 105 -16.12 -4.87 11.15
C GLY A 105 -15.31 -6.15 10.89
N TRP A 106 -14.06 -6.22 11.33
CA TRP A 106 -13.22 -7.41 11.23
C TRP A 106 -13.71 -8.53 12.15
N SER A 107 -14.18 -8.19 13.35
CA SER A 107 -14.80 -9.14 14.26
C SER A 107 -16.06 -9.75 13.64
N ASP A 108 -16.91 -8.95 13.02
CA ASP A 108 -18.14 -9.42 12.40
C ASP A 108 -17.85 -10.31 11.17
N ALA A 109 -16.90 -9.89 10.32
CA ALA A 109 -16.39 -10.71 9.22
C ALA A 109 -15.83 -12.06 9.72
N TRP A 110 -15.11 -12.04 10.85
CA TRP A 110 -14.53 -13.25 11.43
C TRP A 110 -15.57 -14.20 11.99
N ARG A 111 -16.63 -13.69 12.64
CA ARG A 111 -17.76 -14.49 13.10
C ARG A 111 -18.50 -15.13 11.93
N MET A 112 -18.77 -14.35 10.88
CA MET A 112 -19.36 -14.84 9.63
C MET A 112 -18.53 -15.96 9.00
N LEU A 113 -17.21 -15.77 8.90
CA LEU A 113 -16.31 -16.77 8.32
C LEU A 113 -16.31 -18.07 9.15
N LYS A 114 -16.24 -17.96 10.48
CA LYS A 114 -16.29 -19.11 11.39
C LYS A 114 -17.59 -19.90 11.32
N ASP A 115 -18.69 -19.24 10.96
CA ASP A 115 -19.99 -19.89 10.79
C ASP A 115 -20.11 -20.56 9.40
N GLY A 116 -19.27 -21.58 9.17
CA GLY A 116 -19.34 -22.46 8.00
C GLY A 116 -18.74 -21.90 6.70
N ARG A 117 -18.25 -20.66 6.67
CA ARG A 117 -17.78 -19.96 5.46
C ARG A 117 -16.26 -19.87 5.34
N LEU A 118 -15.49 -20.57 6.17
CA LEU A 118 -14.02 -20.54 6.14
C LEU A 118 -13.45 -20.93 4.77
N LEU A 119 -14.03 -21.94 4.11
CA LEU A 119 -13.53 -22.46 2.85
C LEU A 119 -14.07 -21.71 1.64
N THR A 120 -15.37 -21.43 1.61
CA THR A 120 -16.07 -20.85 0.46
C THR A 120 -16.15 -19.33 0.48
N GLY A 121 -15.98 -18.71 1.66
CA GLY A 121 -16.36 -17.33 1.88
C GLY A 121 -17.87 -17.13 1.80
N ALA A 122 -18.28 -15.87 1.68
CA ALA A 122 -19.64 -15.42 1.40
C ALA A 122 -20.01 -15.54 -0.10
N GLY A 123 -19.02 -15.60 -0.98
CA GLY A 123 -19.21 -15.52 -2.44
C GLY A 123 -19.14 -14.08 -2.95
N LEU A 124 -18.82 -13.93 -4.24
CA LEU A 124 -18.63 -12.63 -4.89
C LEU A 124 -19.85 -11.71 -4.72
N ALA A 125 -19.60 -10.50 -4.25
CA ALA A 125 -20.59 -9.44 -4.00
C ALA A 125 -21.68 -9.82 -2.99
N ASN A 126 -21.45 -10.84 -2.15
CA ASN A 126 -22.43 -11.33 -1.19
C ASN A 126 -22.04 -11.07 0.28
N TYR A 127 -20.92 -10.40 0.53
CA TYR A 127 -20.42 -10.11 1.88
C TYR A 127 -21.45 -9.40 2.76
N GLN A 128 -22.11 -8.34 2.26
CA GLN A 128 -23.06 -7.55 3.07
C GLN A 128 -24.23 -8.40 3.58
N ALA A 129 -24.82 -9.24 2.71
CA ALA A 129 -25.90 -10.13 3.09
C ALA A 129 -25.43 -11.21 4.07
N ALA A 130 -24.23 -11.75 3.86
CA ALA A 130 -23.68 -12.80 4.71
C ALA A 130 -23.26 -12.28 6.10
N VAL A 131 -22.76 -11.04 6.21
CA VAL A 131 -22.31 -10.48 7.49
C VAL A 131 -23.45 -9.86 8.31
N ALA A 132 -24.59 -9.53 7.68
CA ALA A 132 -25.73 -8.88 8.33
C ALA A 132 -26.19 -9.56 9.65
N PRO A 133 -26.26 -10.90 9.77
CA PRO A 133 -26.65 -11.55 11.03
C PRO A 133 -25.66 -11.37 12.18
N TYR A 134 -24.41 -11.01 11.90
CA TYR A 134 -23.36 -10.81 12.90
C TYR A 134 -23.07 -9.33 13.18
N HIS A 135 -23.67 -8.44 12.38
CA HIS A 135 -23.46 -7.00 12.44
C HIS A 135 -23.93 -6.42 13.77
N THR A 136 -23.10 -5.57 14.36
CA THR A 136 -23.48 -4.78 15.53
C THR A 136 -23.90 -3.39 15.08
N GLU A 137 -25.09 -2.91 15.46
CA GLU A 137 -25.63 -1.59 15.05
C GLU A 137 -24.73 -0.40 15.40
N GLY A 138 -23.90 -0.56 16.43
CA GLY A 138 -22.95 0.45 16.84
C GLY A 138 -22.02 -0.05 17.93
N ILE A 139 -21.01 0.76 18.22
CA ILE A 139 -20.06 0.52 19.30
C ILE A 139 -19.89 1.77 20.14
N PHE A 140 -19.61 1.58 21.43
CA PHE A 140 -19.12 2.67 22.26
C PHE A 140 -17.61 2.81 22.05
N ILE A 141 -17.18 3.99 21.58
CA ILE A 141 -15.77 4.23 21.29
C ILE A 141 -15.00 4.36 22.59
N LYS A 142 -14.11 3.40 22.84
CA LYS A 142 -13.30 3.34 24.04
C LYS A 142 -12.27 4.46 24.06
N ASP A 143 -12.36 5.33 25.06
CA ASP A 143 -11.25 6.24 25.40
C ASP A 143 -10.26 5.51 26.30
N TYR A 144 -9.10 5.19 25.73
CA TYR A 144 -8.02 4.49 26.44
C TYR A 144 -7.29 5.37 27.45
N ASN A 145 -7.55 6.68 27.48
CA ASN A 145 -6.99 7.58 28.48
C ASN A 145 -7.94 7.79 29.68
N ASP A 146 -9.18 7.29 29.61
CA ASP A 146 -10.17 7.40 30.68
C ASP A 146 -10.29 6.08 31.46
N PRO A 147 -9.63 5.94 32.62
CA PRO A 147 -9.75 4.72 33.43
C PRO A 147 -11.17 4.50 33.97
N GLY A 148 -12.00 5.54 34.01
CA GLY A 148 -13.40 5.48 34.42
C GLY A 148 -14.37 5.18 33.27
N PHE A 149 -13.88 4.97 32.04
CA PHE A 149 -14.70 4.81 30.83
C PHE A 149 -15.86 3.83 31.02
N GLN A 150 -15.56 2.62 31.47
CA GLN A 150 -16.58 1.57 31.65
C GLN A 150 -17.62 1.96 32.70
N ARG A 151 -17.19 2.58 33.81
CA ARG A 151 -18.10 3.06 34.85
C ARG A 151 -19.01 4.15 34.31
N LYS A 152 -18.48 5.12 33.57
CA LYS A 152 -19.26 6.22 32.98
C LYS A 152 -20.26 5.70 31.96
N LEU A 153 -19.88 4.75 31.10
CA LEU A 153 -20.82 4.10 30.17
C LEU A 153 -21.99 3.44 30.90
N VAL A 154 -21.74 2.74 32.01
CA VAL A 154 -22.80 2.03 32.73
C VAL A 154 -23.74 3.00 33.46
N PHE A 155 -23.19 4.01 34.14
CA PHE A 155 -23.96 4.84 35.08
C PHE A 155 -24.35 6.23 34.56
N ASN A 156 -23.88 6.67 33.39
CA ASN A 156 -24.17 7.99 32.83
C ASN A 156 -24.76 7.88 31.42
N GLU A 157 -26.05 8.20 31.30
CA GLU A 157 -26.80 8.14 30.03
C GLU A 157 -26.28 9.15 29.00
N ALA A 158 -26.11 10.42 29.39
CA ALA A 158 -25.56 11.45 28.51
C ALA A 158 -24.15 11.07 28.00
N TYR A 159 -23.36 10.38 28.82
CA TYR A 159 -22.05 9.87 28.39
C TYR A 159 -22.16 8.76 27.35
N ARG A 160 -23.13 7.84 27.48
CA ARG A 160 -23.39 6.81 26.46
C ARG A 160 -23.78 7.42 25.13
N GLU A 161 -24.73 8.35 25.14
CA GLU A 161 -25.21 9.00 23.92
C GLU A 161 -24.06 9.74 23.20
N ALA A 162 -23.19 10.42 23.95
CA ALA A 162 -22.05 11.14 23.38
C ALA A 162 -20.94 10.24 22.82
N HIS A 163 -20.83 8.97 23.25
CA HIS A 163 -19.76 8.05 22.85
C HIS A 163 -20.25 6.88 21.98
N TRP A 164 -21.55 6.86 21.65
CA TRP A 164 -22.12 5.89 20.74
C TRP A 164 -21.75 6.23 19.30
N GLN A 165 -21.16 5.25 18.61
CA GLN A 165 -20.84 5.35 17.20
C GLN A 165 -21.68 4.32 16.43
N PRO A 166 -22.66 4.76 15.60
CA PRO A 166 -23.39 3.85 14.75
C PRO A 166 -22.45 3.24 13.70
N LEU A 167 -22.71 1.98 13.38
CA LEU A 167 -21.98 1.21 12.39
C LEU A 167 -22.93 0.77 11.27
N GLU A 168 -22.47 0.95 10.05
CA GLU A 168 -23.15 0.48 8.85
C GLU A 168 -22.54 -0.84 8.39
N ILE A 169 -23.31 -1.64 7.66
CA ILE A 169 -22.80 -2.83 7.00
C ILE A 169 -22.00 -2.39 5.77
N TYR A 170 -20.68 -2.31 5.94
CA TYR A 170 -19.77 -1.97 4.86
C TYR A 170 -19.75 -3.01 3.75
N LEU A 171 -19.49 -2.56 2.51
CA LEU A 171 -19.37 -3.44 1.34
C LEU A 171 -18.27 -4.50 1.48
N TYR A 172 -17.19 -4.16 2.19
CA TYR A 172 -16.05 -5.05 2.45
C TYR A 172 -15.56 -4.90 3.89
N PRO A 173 -14.83 -5.88 4.44
CA PRO A 173 -14.22 -5.77 5.75
C PRO A 173 -13.07 -4.73 5.83
N HIS A 174 -12.65 -4.11 4.72
CA HIS A 174 -11.57 -3.11 4.69
C HIS A 174 -10.23 -3.63 5.24
N ASN A 175 -9.92 -4.87 4.92
CA ASN A 175 -8.61 -5.47 5.07
C ASN A 175 -8.41 -6.41 3.89
N ILE A 176 -7.38 -6.20 3.08
CA ILE A 176 -7.20 -6.90 1.80
C ILE A 176 -7.24 -8.42 1.94
N MET A 177 -6.68 -8.98 3.02
CA MET A 177 -6.73 -10.42 3.27
C MET A 177 -8.14 -10.88 3.62
N LEU A 178 -8.83 -10.16 4.51
CA LEU A 178 -10.22 -10.47 4.83
C LEU A 178 -11.14 -10.25 3.64
N ASN A 179 -10.88 -9.29 2.77
CA ASN A 179 -11.69 -9.05 1.57
C ASN A 179 -11.59 -10.26 0.62
N PHE A 180 -10.37 -10.75 0.34
CA PHE A 180 -10.19 -11.96 -0.48
C PHE A 180 -10.78 -13.20 0.18
N TRP A 181 -10.61 -13.35 1.49
CA TRP A 181 -11.16 -14.48 2.22
C TRP A 181 -12.69 -14.46 2.26
N SER A 182 -13.29 -13.31 2.53
CA SER A 182 -14.74 -13.17 2.61
C SER A 182 -15.41 -13.34 1.26
N GLU A 183 -14.79 -12.91 0.16
CA GLU A 183 -15.42 -12.95 -1.16
C GLU A 183 -15.16 -14.28 -1.90
N LEU A 184 -13.91 -14.78 -1.84
CA LEU A 184 -13.45 -15.93 -2.63
C LEU A 184 -13.11 -17.16 -1.77
N GLY A 185 -13.28 -17.07 -0.45
CA GLY A 185 -12.94 -18.13 0.47
C GLY A 185 -11.43 -18.33 0.66
N LEU A 186 -11.08 -19.44 1.30
CA LEU A 186 -9.67 -19.76 1.62
C LEU A 186 -8.83 -19.93 0.35
N VAL A 187 -9.41 -20.54 -0.69
CA VAL A 187 -8.69 -20.75 -1.97
C VAL A 187 -8.32 -19.42 -2.62
N GLY A 188 -9.26 -18.46 -2.65
CA GLY A 188 -8.98 -17.13 -3.19
C GLY A 188 -7.92 -16.36 -2.39
N LEU A 189 -7.97 -16.44 -1.05
CA LEU A 189 -6.93 -15.87 -0.18
C LEU A 189 -5.55 -16.46 -0.48
N LEU A 190 -5.45 -17.79 -0.57
CA LEU A 190 -4.18 -18.48 -0.84
C LEU A 190 -3.63 -18.14 -2.23
N LEU A 191 -4.49 -18.07 -3.25
CA LEU A 191 -4.10 -17.64 -4.60
C LEU A 191 -3.61 -16.19 -4.60
N PHE A 192 -4.29 -15.28 -3.89
CA PHE A 192 -3.86 -13.91 -3.75
C PHE A 192 -2.47 -13.83 -3.10
N VAL A 193 -2.25 -14.50 -1.97
CA VAL A 193 -0.95 -14.57 -1.28
C VAL A 193 0.13 -15.13 -2.22
N TRP A 194 -0.19 -16.16 -2.99
CA TRP A 194 0.73 -16.74 -3.97
C TRP A 194 1.10 -15.76 -5.08
N VAL A 195 0.14 -15.04 -5.67
CA VAL A 195 0.39 -14.03 -6.71
C VAL A 195 1.30 -12.92 -6.17
N ILE A 196 1.01 -12.40 -4.96
CA ILE A 196 1.84 -11.39 -4.30
C ILE A 196 3.26 -11.91 -4.03
N GLY A 197 3.37 -13.13 -3.49
CA GLY A 197 4.66 -13.76 -3.21
C GLY A 197 5.49 -13.94 -4.49
N LYS A 198 4.87 -14.43 -5.56
CA LYS A 198 5.51 -14.58 -6.87
C LYS A 198 5.95 -13.24 -7.45
N TYR A 199 5.11 -12.21 -7.34
CA TYR A 199 5.42 -10.85 -7.82
C TYR A 199 6.70 -10.31 -7.17
N PHE A 200 6.79 -10.35 -5.83
CA PHE A 200 7.99 -9.89 -5.13
C PHE A 200 9.20 -10.76 -5.39
N TRP A 201 9.04 -12.09 -5.45
CA TRP A 201 10.13 -12.99 -5.79
C TRP A 201 10.72 -12.66 -7.18
N MET A 202 9.87 -12.40 -8.17
CA MET A 202 10.31 -12.00 -9.51
C MET A 202 11.07 -10.66 -9.47
N GLY A 203 10.52 -9.64 -8.80
CA GLY A 203 11.15 -8.32 -8.70
C GLY A 203 12.49 -8.35 -7.96
N LEU A 204 12.59 -9.10 -6.86
CA LEU A 204 13.85 -9.23 -6.09
C LEU A 204 14.90 -10.05 -6.86
N LYS A 205 14.49 -11.10 -7.59
CA LYS A 205 15.39 -11.88 -8.45
C LYS A 205 15.95 -11.05 -9.60
N LEU A 206 15.17 -10.09 -10.13
CA LEU A 206 15.64 -9.13 -11.13
C LEU A 206 16.81 -8.30 -10.58
N GLU A 207 16.68 -7.73 -9.38
CA GLU A 207 17.75 -6.94 -8.75
C GLU A 207 19.02 -7.76 -8.50
N ILE A 208 18.90 -8.95 -7.93
CA ILE A 208 20.06 -9.79 -7.59
C ILE A 208 20.80 -10.25 -8.86
N GLY A 209 20.06 -10.64 -9.90
CA GLY A 209 20.67 -11.14 -11.13
C GLY A 209 21.31 -10.05 -12.01
N ASN A 210 20.92 -8.78 -11.85
CA ASN A 210 21.49 -7.66 -12.60
C ASN A 210 22.93 -7.34 -12.17
N TRP A 211 23.38 -7.85 -11.02
CA TRP A 211 24.77 -7.74 -10.57
C TRP A 211 25.75 -8.56 -11.44
N LYS A 212 25.28 -9.62 -12.13
CA LYS A 212 26.15 -10.58 -12.84
C LYS A 212 26.30 -10.35 -14.35
N LEU A 213 25.49 -9.49 -14.99
CA LEU A 213 25.57 -9.28 -16.44
C LEU A 213 26.42 -8.03 -16.76
N GLY A 214 27.71 -8.24 -17.00
CA GLY A 214 28.66 -7.21 -17.43
C GLY A 214 28.57 -6.82 -18.91
N ILE A 215 27.41 -6.99 -19.57
CA ILE A 215 27.29 -6.92 -21.04
C ILE A 215 26.37 -5.77 -21.53
N ILE A 216 25.60 -5.13 -20.64
CA ILE A 216 24.65 -4.07 -21.04
C ILE A 216 25.22 -2.68 -20.72
N ASN A 217 24.99 -1.70 -21.60
CA ASN A 217 25.29 -0.29 -21.37
C ASN A 217 24.77 0.15 -19.98
N LYS A 218 25.64 0.78 -19.16
CA LYS A 218 25.34 1.22 -17.79
C LYS A 218 24.02 2.02 -17.68
N PHE A 219 23.69 2.81 -18.69
CA PHE A 219 22.46 3.59 -18.76
C PHE A 219 21.18 2.73 -18.86
N GLN A 220 21.17 1.70 -19.70
CA GLN A 220 20.03 0.78 -19.81
C GLN A 220 19.84 0.02 -18.50
N ILE A 221 20.92 -0.49 -17.89
CA ILE A 221 20.87 -1.18 -16.59
C ILE A 221 20.23 -0.30 -15.51
N LEU A 222 20.59 0.99 -15.46
CA LEU A 222 20.02 1.92 -14.48
C LEU A 222 18.51 2.16 -14.71
N ASN A 223 18.06 2.34 -15.96
CA ASN A 223 16.64 2.53 -16.26
C ASN A 223 15.81 1.29 -15.91
N PHE A 224 16.28 0.09 -16.27
CA PHE A 224 15.62 -1.17 -15.90
C PHE A 224 15.55 -1.38 -14.38
N LYS A 225 16.60 -0.99 -13.65
CA LYS A 225 16.65 -1.06 -12.19
C LYS A 225 15.57 -0.18 -11.56
N PHE A 226 15.56 1.12 -11.86
CA PHE A 226 14.62 2.04 -11.22
C PHE A 226 13.16 1.76 -11.61
N PHE A 227 12.92 1.26 -12.83
CA PHE A 227 11.61 0.80 -13.24
C PHE A 227 11.13 -0.41 -12.42
N ASN A 228 12.00 -1.43 -12.23
CA ASN A 228 11.69 -2.59 -11.38
C ASN A 228 11.42 -2.18 -9.93
N ILE A 229 12.26 -1.31 -9.35
CA ILE A 229 12.04 -0.78 -8.00
C ILE A 229 10.71 -0.04 -7.93
N GLY A 230 10.36 0.76 -8.94
CA GLY A 230 9.07 1.45 -9.04
C GLY A 230 7.88 0.50 -8.97
N LEU A 231 7.93 -0.62 -9.72
CA LEU A 231 6.90 -1.66 -9.68
C LEU A 231 6.79 -2.32 -8.30
N ILE A 232 7.92 -2.61 -7.65
CA ILE A 232 7.93 -3.16 -6.28
C ILE A 232 7.28 -2.17 -5.32
N CYS A 233 7.64 -0.88 -5.40
CA CYS A 233 7.10 0.16 -4.53
C CYS A 233 5.59 0.36 -4.73
N ALA A 234 5.10 0.33 -5.97
CA ALA A 234 3.67 0.42 -6.26
C ALA A 234 2.89 -0.72 -5.58
N MET A 235 3.39 -1.95 -5.64
CA MET A 235 2.77 -3.09 -4.98
C MET A 235 2.83 -3.00 -3.45
N VAL A 236 3.94 -2.49 -2.89
CA VAL A 236 4.07 -2.21 -1.45
C VAL A 236 3.00 -1.22 -1.00
N VAL A 237 2.77 -0.14 -1.75
CA VAL A 237 1.73 0.85 -1.45
C VAL A 237 0.34 0.20 -1.41
N ILE A 238 0.01 -0.63 -2.41
CA ILE A 238 -1.28 -1.36 -2.47
C ILE A 238 -1.47 -2.24 -1.24
N ILE A 239 -0.45 -3.02 -0.85
CA ILE A 239 -0.56 -3.95 0.29
C ILE A 239 -0.68 -3.19 1.61
N VAL A 240 0.18 -2.20 1.85
CA VAL A 240 0.20 -1.44 3.10
C VAL A 240 -1.09 -0.63 3.25
N HIS A 241 -1.56 0.02 2.18
CA HIS A 241 -2.86 0.70 2.19
C HIS A 241 -4.02 -0.31 2.37
N GLY A 242 -3.92 -1.48 1.73
CA GLY A 242 -4.89 -2.56 1.80
C GLY A 242 -5.05 -3.19 3.18
N ILE A 243 -4.14 -2.98 4.13
CA ILE A 243 -4.36 -3.42 5.53
C ILE A 243 -5.61 -2.74 6.13
N VAL A 244 -5.96 -1.56 5.66
CA VAL A 244 -7.03 -0.71 6.22
C VAL A 244 -8.09 -0.28 5.21
N ASP A 245 -8.05 -0.84 3.99
CA ASP A 245 -8.90 -0.49 2.86
C ASP A 245 -9.09 -1.68 1.87
N ALA A 246 -9.82 -1.47 0.78
CA ALA A 246 -10.12 -2.47 -0.25
C ALA A 246 -9.59 -2.09 -1.65
N PRO A 247 -8.25 -2.04 -1.86
CA PRO A 247 -7.64 -1.52 -3.08
C PRO A 247 -7.65 -2.49 -4.28
N TYR A 248 -8.60 -3.43 -4.35
CA TYR A 248 -8.67 -4.45 -5.41
C TYR A 248 -10.08 -4.69 -5.95
N PHE A 249 -11.10 -4.73 -5.11
CA PHE A 249 -12.44 -5.22 -5.48
C PHE A 249 -13.27 -4.26 -6.34
N LYS A 250 -12.65 -3.21 -6.90
CA LYS A 250 -13.24 -2.36 -7.93
C LYS A 250 -12.55 -2.64 -9.26
N ASN A 251 -13.30 -2.61 -10.35
CA ASN A 251 -12.81 -3.01 -11.68
C ASN A 251 -11.56 -2.22 -12.11
N ASP A 252 -11.56 -0.90 -11.87
CA ASP A 252 -10.42 -0.01 -12.13
C ASP A 252 -9.17 -0.43 -11.35
N LEU A 253 -9.33 -0.69 -10.05
CA LEU A 253 -8.23 -1.12 -9.17
C LEU A 253 -7.72 -2.52 -9.51
N ALA A 254 -8.61 -3.45 -9.87
CA ALA A 254 -8.24 -4.78 -10.34
C ALA A 254 -7.42 -4.70 -11.63
N VAL A 255 -7.82 -3.86 -12.59
CA VAL A 255 -7.05 -3.62 -13.82
C VAL A 255 -5.67 -3.07 -13.51
N MET A 256 -5.56 -2.06 -12.63
CA MET A 256 -4.28 -1.52 -12.20
C MET A 256 -3.38 -2.58 -11.56
N PHE A 257 -3.94 -3.42 -10.69
CA PHE A 257 -3.21 -4.53 -10.06
C PHE A 257 -2.65 -5.52 -11.09
N TRP A 258 -3.49 -5.99 -12.01
CA TRP A 258 -3.07 -6.97 -13.03
C TRP A 258 -2.09 -6.38 -14.03
N LEU A 259 -2.21 -5.09 -14.34
CA LEU A 259 -1.27 -4.36 -15.19
C LEU A 259 0.12 -4.25 -14.55
N LEU A 260 0.21 -4.05 -13.23
CA LEU A 260 1.50 -4.15 -12.50
C LEU A 260 2.07 -5.57 -12.59
N VAL A 261 1.26 -6.60 -12.36
CA VAL A 261 1.68 -8.02 -12.46
C VAL A 261 2.17 -8.36 -13.87
N ALA A 262 1.48 -7.87 -14.90
CA ALA A 262 1.86 -8.06 -16.29
C ALA A 262 3.21 -7.38 -16.60
N MET A 263 3.40 -6.12 -16.18
CA MET A 263 4.67 -5.40 -16.37
C MET A 263 5.85 -6.11 -15.69
N MET A 264 5.69 -6.53 -14.43
CA MET A 264 6.72 -7.29 -13.71
C MET A 264 7.05 -8.61 -14.43
N SER A 265 6.04 -9.27 -14.98
CA SER A 265 6.21 -10.51 -15.73
C SER A 265 6.96 -10.32 -17.04
N LEU A 266 6.63 -9.27 -17.80
CA LEU A 266 7.32 -8.89 -19.03
C LEU A 266 8.80 -8.59 -18.78
N MET A 267 9.13 -7.83 -17.73
CA MET A 267 10.52 -7.56 -17.34
C MET A 267 11.31 -8.84 -17.05
N ASN A 268 10.65 -9.84 -16.44
CA ASN A 268 11.29 -11.11 -16.15
C ASN A 268 11.55 -11.94 -17.42
N LEU A 269 10.61 -11.93 -18.36
CA LEU A 269 10.75 -12.60 -19.65
C LEU A 269 11.90 -11.98 -20.46
N GLU A 270 11.94 -10.65 -20.61
CA GLU A 270 13.00 -9.96 -21.34
C GLU A 270 14.40 -10.32 -20.83
N LYS A 271 14.57 -10.38 -19.49
CA LYS A 271 15.84 -10.81 -18.90
C LYS A 271 16.22 -12.26 -19.23
N ASN A 272 15.24 -13.16 -19.30
CA ASN A 272 15.50 -14.56 -19.60
C ASN A 272 15.83 -14.75 -21.09
N TYR A 273 15.18 -14.03 -21.99
CA TYR A 273 15.53 -14.02 -23.42
C TYR A 273 16.92 -13.45 -23.67
N GLY A 274 17.28 -12.32 -23.03
CA GLY A 274 18.60 -11.71 -23.16
C GLY A 274 19.76 -12.52 -22.55
N LYS A 275 19.49 -13.62 -21.84
CA LYS A 275 20.51 -14.59 -21.38
C LYS A 275 20.75 -15.74 -22.35
N ASN A 276 19.82 -15.98 -23.27
CA ASN A 276 19.85 -17.11 -24.21
C ASN A 276 20.40 -16.70 -25.60
N ILE A 277 20.88 -15.46 -25.74
CA ILE A 277 21.62 -14.93 -26.89
C ILE A 277 23.03 -14.62 -26.38
#